data_AF-A0A7J4EX68-F1
#
_entry.id   AF-A0A7J4EX68-F1
#
_cell.length_a   1.000
_cell.length_b   1.000
_cell.length_c   1.000
_cell.angle_alpha   90.00
_cell.angle_beta   90.00
_cell.angle_gamma   90.00
#
_symmetry.space_group_name_H-M   'P 1'
#
loop_
_entity.id
_entity.type
_entity.pdbx_description
1 polymer ?
#
loop_
_entity_poly.entity_id
_entity_poly.type
_entity_poly.pdbx_seq_one_letter_code
_entity_poly.pdbx_strand_id
1 'polypeptide(L)' 'MLRTVIAAAFKSKGKKVISKSELNYVLSFDLKWFTHEKSRQVVDVAIEKGLLKEE' A
#
# COMPACT_ATOMS: atom_id res chain seq x y z
N MET A 1 -4.21 0.92 -12.48
CA MET A 1 -3.21 1.78 -11.80
C MET A 1 -3.03 1.44 -10.32
N LEU A 2 -4.09 1.46 -9.49
CA LEU A 2 -3.97 1.16 -8.04
C LEU A 2 -3.33 -0.21 -7.74
N ARG A 3 -3.76 -1.27 -8.46
CA ARG A 3 -3.15 -2.61 -8.36
C ARG A 3 -1.64 -2.61 -8.57
N THR A 4 -1.15 -1.82 -9.53
CA THR A 4 0.29 -1.73 -9.84
C THR A 4 1.06 -1.03 -8.73
N VAL A 5 0.47 0.02 -8.15
CA VAL A 5 1.04 0.76 -7.02
C VAL A 5 1.17 -0.15 -5.80
N ILE A 6 0.10 -0.87 -5.46
CA ILE A 6 0.10 -1.84 -4.37
C ILE A 6 1.09 -2.98 -4.67
N ALA A 7 1.06 -3.56 -5.87
CA ALA A 7 2.00 -4.61 -6.26
C ALA A 7 3.46 -4.16 -6.17
N ALA A 8 3.78 -2.92 -6.53
CA ALA A 8 5.12 -2.35 -6.38
C ALA A 8 5.52 -2.22 -4.91
N ALA A 9 4.62 -1.78 -4.02
CA ALA A 9 4.88 -1.71 -2.59
C ALA A 9 5.16 -3.10 -1.98
N PHE A 10 4.35 -4.10 -2.34
CA PHE A 10 4.57 -5.50 -1.92
C PHE A 10 5.88 -6.08 -2.49
N LYS A 11 6.20 -5.76 -3.75
CA LYS A 11 7.46 -6.15 -4.39
C LYS A 11 8.68 -5.51 -3.72
N SER A 12 8.59 -4.23 -3.34
CA SER A 12 9.68 -3.53 -2.65
C SER A 12 9.98 -4.16 -1.29
N LYS A 13 8.93 -4.50 -0.54
CA LYS A 13 9.04 -5.21 0.75
C LYS A 13 9.47 -6.67 0.63
N GLY A 14 9.24 -7.32 -0.51
CA GLY A 14 9.48 -8.74 -0.71
C GLY A 14 8.58 -9.67 0.13
N LYS A 15 7.49 -9.15 0.70
CA LYS A 15 6.57 -9.91 1.57
C LYS A 15 5.21 -10.09 0.89
N LYS A 16 4.59 -11.27 1.10
CA LYS A 16 3.21 -11.56 0.66
C LYS A 16 2.15 -10.95 1.58
N VAL A 17 2.50 -10.70 2.85
CA VAL A 17 1.62 -10.13 3.88
C VAL A 17 2.33 -8.93 4.48
N ILE A 18 1.61 -7.81 4.59
CA ILE A 18 2.11 -6.55 5.13
C ILE A 18 0.96 -5.86 5.86
N SER A 19 1.24 -5.33 7.05
CA SER A 19 0.25 -4.59 7.83
C SER A 19 -0.11 -3.26 7.18
N LYS A 20 -1.32 -2.76 7.45
CA LYS A 20 -1.82 -1.48 6.92
C LYS A 20 -0.81 -0.33 7.14
N SER A 21 -0.22 -0.24 8.33
CA SER A 21 0.80 0.75 8.68
C SER A 21 2.12 0.61 7.92
N GLU A 22 2.58 -0.63 7.71
CA GLU A 22 3.80 -0.89 6.93
C GLU A 22 3.59 -0.54 5.45
N LEU A 23 2.42 -0.87 4.89
CA LEU A 23 2.08 -0.51 3.52
C LEU A 23 2.02 1.00 3.34
N ASN A 24 1.45 1.70 4.34
CA ASN A 24 1.42 3.15 4.37
C ASN A 24 2.82 3.76 4.39
N TYR A 25 3.71 3.16 5.20
CA TYR A 25 5.10 3.57 5.28
C TYR A 25 5.83 3.34 3.96
N VAL A 26 5.66 2.18 3.31
CA VAL A 26 6.32 1.88 2.03
C VAL A 26 5.87 2.84 0.94
N LEU A 27 4.57 3.12 0.83
CA LEU A 27 4.04 4.06 -0.16
C LEU A 27 4.54 5.50 0.07
N SER A 28 4.72 5.89 1.33
CA SER A 28 5.12 7.26 1.68
C SER A 28 6.64 7.46 1.67
N PHE A 29 7.39 6.49 2.16
CA PHE A 29 8.79 6.62 2.51
C PHE A 29 9.71 5.89 1.52
N ASP A 30 9.34 4.67 1.16
CA ASP A 30 10.14 3.79 0.30
C ASP A 30 9.98 4.19 -1.18
N LEU A 31 8.73 4.44 -1.58
CA LEU A 31 8.38 4.83 -2.95
C LEU A 31 8.30 6.34 -3.14
N LYS A 32 8.15 7.12 -2.06
CA LYS A 32 7.93 8.58 -2.06
C LYS A 32 6.86 9.05 -3.06
N TRP A 33 5.92 8.17 -3.41
CA TRP A 33 4.88 8.47 -4.41
C TRP A 33 3.73 9.27 -3.81
N PHE A 34 3.54 9.17 -2.49
CA PHE A 34 2.41 9.76 -1.79
C PHE A 34 2.85 10.35 -0.45
N THR A 35 2.14 11.38 0.01
CA THR A 35 2.26 11.86 1.39
C THR A 35 1.57 10.89 2.35
N HIS A 36 1.88 10.98 3.65
CA HIS A 36 1.37 10.04 4.65
C HIS A 36 -0.16 9.93 4.68
N GLU A 37 -0.88 11.05 4.49
CA GLU A 37 -2.34 11.08 4.38
C GLU A 37 -2.84 10.41 3.10
N LYS A 38 -2.16 10.65 1.98
CA LYS A 38 -2.57 10.13 0.67
C LYS A 38 -2.28 8.64 0.55
N SER A 39 -1.20 8.15 1.15
CA SER A 39 -0.95 6.72 1.31
C SER A 39 -2.09 6.06 2.08
N ARG A 40 -2.60 6.70 3.15
CA ARG A 40 -3.68 6.13 3.97
C ARG A 40 -4.94 5.96 3.15
N GLN A 41 -5.29 6.98 2.36
CA GLN A 41 -6.39 6.91 1.40
C GLN A 41 -6.18 5.82 0.34
N VAL A 42 -4.99 5.68 -0.23
CA VAL A 42 -4.69 4.65 -1.23
C VAL A 42 -4.88 3.24 -0.67
N VAL A 43 -4.44 3.01 0.57
CA VAL A 43 -4.61 1.72 1.25
C VAL A 43 -6.09 1.46 1.55
N ASP A 44 -6.84 2.46 1.99
CA ASP A 44 -8.27 2.33 2.28
C ASP A 44 -9.07 2.01 1.01
N VAL A 45 -8.84 2.75 -0.08
CA VAL A 45 -9.44 2.48 -1.39
C VAL A 45 -9.06 1.11 -1.93
N ALA A 46 -7.84 0.63 -1.63
CA ALA A 46 -7.41 -0.71 -2.02
C ALA A 46 -8.16 -1.82 -1.24
N ILE A 47 -8.49 -1.58 0.03
CA ILE A 47 -9.33 -2.48 0.83
C ILE A 47 -10.78 -2.44 0.32
N GLU A 48 -11.37 -1.25 0.12
CA GLU A 48 -12.73 -1.11 -0.41
C GLU A 48 -12.90 -1.79 -1.79
N LYS A 49 -11.86 -1.74 -2.63
CA LYS A 49 -11.86 -2.42 -3.93
C LYS A 49 -11.57 -3.93 -3.85
N GLY A 50 -11.37 -4.48 -2.66
CA GLY A 50 -11.05 -5.90 -2.44
C GLY A 50 -9.67 -6.31 -2.99
N LEU A 51 -8.76 -5.35 -3.15
CA LEU A 51 -7.38 -5.60 -3.59
C LEU A 51 -6.47 -6.00 -2.43
N LEU A 52 -6.84 -5.58 -1.22
CA LEU A 52 -6.22 -5.98 0.03
C LEU A 52 -7.29 -6.68 0.86
N LYS A 53 -6.93 -7.80 1.50
CA LYS A 53 -7.70 -8.38 2.59
C LYS A 53 -6.98 -8.06 3.88
N GLU A 54 -7.70 -7.47 4.82
CA GLU A 54 -7.27 -7.46 6.21
C GLU A 54 -7.40 -8.91 6.70
N GLU A 55 -6.26 -9.54 7.03
CA GLU A 55 -6.22 -10.83 7.72
C GLU A 55 -6.23 -10.59 9.23
#